data_AF-A0A6P8T2V7-F1
#
_entry.id   AF-A0A6P8T2V7-F1
#
_cell.length_a   1.000
_cell.length_b   1.000
_cell.length_c   1.000
_cell.angle_alpha   90.00
_cell.angle_beta   90.00
_cell.angle_gamma   90.00
#
_symmetry.space_group_name_H-M   'P 1'
#
loop_
_entity.id
_entity.type
_entity.pdbx_description
1 polymer ?
#
loop_
_entity_poly.entity_id
_entity_poly.type
_entity_poly.pdbx_seq_one_letter_code
_entity_poly.pdbx_strand_id
1 'polypeptide(L)'
;MKLYLPSACQLAFLSLCCVLITVRESDSTYVPGRCMCPQAQPGVRGKLKELTVHQKSPSCDKVTVIVVLKSNNRVVCLSPVSPMGKQLIRCWKRSHNLGRDVTLCLKRRRRRGGRGGQRQRQRNRTQSRKASSSISR
;
A
#
# COMPACT_ATOMS: atom_id res chain seq x y z
N MET A 1 46.79 -37.17 -15.72
CA MET A 1 45.75 -36.15 -15.94
C MET A 1 45.98 -35.01 -14.95
N LYS A 2 46.46 -33.85 -15.41
CA LYS A 2 46.66 -32.67 -14.54
C LYS A 2 45.30 -32.06 -14.25
N LEU A 3 44.69 -32.43 -13.13
CA LEU A 3 43.50 -31.76 -12.62
C LEU A 3 43.94 -30.36 -12.17
N TYR A 4 43.59 -29.35 -12.96
CA TYR A 4 43.86 -27.95 -12.65
C TYR A 4 43.04 -27.59 -11.40
N LEU A 5 43.68 -27.71 -10.23
CA LEU A 5 43.18 -27.30 -8.92
C LEU A 5 42.38 -25.98 -8.94
N PRO A 6 42.82 -24.91 -9.63
CA PRO A 6 42.04 -23.67 -9.73
C PRO A 6 40.72 -23.83 -10.50
N SER A 7 40.70 -24.63 -11.57
CA SER A 7 39.50 -24.89 -12.38
C SER A 7 38.48 -25.73 -11.60
N ALA A 8 38.96 -26.73 -10.85
CA ALA A 8 38.11 -27.53 -9.96
C ALA A 8 37.49 -26.67 -8.84
N CYS A 9 38.27 -25.77 -8.23
CA CYS A 9 37.76 -24.82 -7.24
C CYS A 9 36.72 -23.87 -7.85
N GLN A 10 36.94 -23.32 -9.04
CA GLN A 10 35.98 -22.43 -9.70
C GLN A 10 34.65 -23.12 -10.00
N LEU A 11 34.69 -24.38 -10.47
CA LEU A 11 33.48 -25.17 -10.71
C LEU A 11 32.74 -25.49 -9.40
N ALA A 12 33.47 -25.80 -8.32
CA ALA A 12 32.87 -26.03 -7.01
C ALA A 12 32.20 -24.76 -6.46
N PHE A 13 32.84 -23.60 -6.59
CA PHE A 13 32.26 -22.31 -6.21
C PHE A 13 31.03 -21.95 -7.03
N LEU A 14 31.07 -22.14 -8.36
CA LEU A 14 29.91 -21.92 -9.23
C LEU A 14 28.75 -22.85 -8.86
N SER A 15 29.03 -24.14 -8.64
CA SER A 15 28.04 -25.11 -8.19
C SER A 15 27.41 -24.70 -6.85
N LEU A 16 28.22 -24.27 -5.88
CA LEU A 16 27.73 -23.80 -4.59
C LEU A 16 26.85 -22.54 -4.73
N CYS A 17 27.27 -21.58 -5.55
CA CYS A 17 26.48 -20.39 -5.84
C CYS A 17 25.14 -20.74 -6.50
N CYS A 18 25.12 -21.65 -7.47
CA CYS A 18 23.87 -22.12 -8.09
C CYS A 18 22.93 -22.78 -7.08
N VAL A 19 23.44 -23.60 -6.16
CA VAL A 19 22.64 -24.21 -5.08
C VAL A 19 22.10 -23.14 -4.13
N LEU A 20 22.92 -22.15 -3.76
CA LEU A 20 22.47 -21.07 -2.88
C LEU A 20 21.39 -20.19 -3.55
N ILE A 21 21.52 -19.89 -4.84
CA ILE A 21 20.53 -19.11 -5.60
C ILE A 21 19.22 -19.91 -5.72
N THR A 22 19.29 -21.19 -6.10
CA THR A 22 18.10 -22.05 -6.19
C THR A 22 17.40 -22.27 -4.85
N VAL A 23 18.12 -22.29 -3.73
CA VAL A 23 17.53 -22.31 -2.38
C VAL A 23 16.86 -20.98 -2.02
N ARG A 24 17.35 -19.85 -2.55
CA ARG A 24 16.71 -18.52 -2.35
C ARG A 24 15.47 -18.33 -3.22
N GLU A 25 15.45 -18.96 -4.38
CA GLU A 25 14.38 -18.87 -5.37
C GLU A 25 13.35 -20.01 -5.25
N SER A 26 13.68 -21.06 -4.48
CA SER A 26 12.69 -22.00 -3.97
C SER A 26 11.80 -21.23 -3.00
N ASP A 27 10.68 -20.73 -3.51
CA ASP A 27 9.54 -20.30 -2.71
C ASP A 27 9.37 -21.35 -1.61
N SER A 28 9.71 -20.94 -0.39
CA SER A 28 9.60 -21.73 0.83
C SER A 28 8.36 -22.60 0.73
N THR A 29 8.51 -23.91 0.88
CA THR A 29 7.41 -24.88 0.90
C THR A 29 6.26 -24.25 1.66
N TYR A 30 5.14 -23.98 0.96
CA TYR A 30 4.01 -23.27 1.53
C TYR A 30 3.46 -24.10 2.70
N VAL A 31 3.99 -23.85 3.88
CA VAL A 31 3.35 -24.25 5.13
C VAL A 31 2.25 -23.22 5.31
N PRO A 32 0.97 -23.62 5.44
CA PRO A 32 -0.12 -22.69 5.73
C PRO A 32 0.15 -21.95 7.05
N GLY A 33 0.93 -20.89 6.97
CA GLY A 33 1.28 -20.05 8.10
C GLY A 33 0.06 -19.22 8.47
N ARG A 34 -0.10 -18.98 9.77
CA ARG A 34 -1.18 -18.12 10.26
C ARG A 34 -0.75 -16.67 10.01
N CYS A 35 -1.39 -16.00 9.06
CA CYS A 35 -1.22 -14.56 8.89
C CYS A 35 -1.54 -13.84 10.22
N MET A 36 -0.78 -12.77 10.54
CA MET A 36 -0.99 -11.99 11.76
C MET A 36 -2.42 -11.45 11.92
N CYS A 37 -3.11 -11.24 10.80
CA CYS A 37 -4.51 -10.80 10.75
C CYS A 37 -5.39 -11.90 10.16
N PRO A 38 -6.02 -12.77 10.97
CA PRO A 38 -6.98 -13.76 10.48
C PRO A 38 -8.27 -13.11 9.98
N GLN A 39 -8.67 -11.99 10.59
CA GLN A 39 -9.81 -11.17 10.19
C GLN A 39 -9.36 -9.77 9.82
N ALA A 40 -9.92 -9.23 8.73
CA ALA A 40 -9.58 -7.91 8.22
C ALA A 40 -10.86 -7.13 7.91
N GLN A 41 -10.92 -5.88 8.32
CA GLN A 41 -12.07 -5.00 8.10
C GLN A 41 -11.87 -4.17 6.82
N PRO A 42 -12.94 -3.82 6.08
CA PRO A 42 -12.81 -3.03 4.85
C PRO A 42 -12.32 -1.60 5.11
N GLY A 43 -12.54 -1.06 6.30
CA GLY A 43 -12.14 0.29 6.64
C GLY A 43 -12.44 0.62 8.09
N VAL A 44 -11.89 1.74 8.53
CA VAL A 44 -12.01 2.24 9.90
C VAL A 44 -12.27 3.74 9.85
N ARG A 45 -13.16 4.22 10.72
CA ARG A 45 -13.43 5.64 10.90
C ARG A 45 -12.55 6.20 12.01
N GLY A 46 -12.12 7.46 11.86
CA GLY A 46 -11.32 8.16 12.87
C GLY A 46 -9.93 8.54 12.38
N LYS A 47 -9.16 9.17 13.27
CA LYS A 47 -7.76 9.52 13.01
C LYS A 47 -6.88 8.32 13.34
N LEU A 48 -5.98 7.99 12.43
CA LEU A 48 -4.99 6.93 12.61
C LEU A 48 -3.68 7.53 13.14
N LYS A 49 -3.03 6.79 14.03
CA LYS A 49 -1.76 7.13 14.65
C LYS A 49 -0.59 6.49 13.90
N GLU A 50 -0.74 5.23 13.52
CA GLU A 50 0.34 4.41 12.98
C GLU A 50 -0.16 3.48 11.86
N LEU A 51 0.75 3.15 10.94
CA LEU A 51 0.52 2.27 9.79
C LEU A 51 1.69 1.30 9.67
N THR A 52 1.37 0.01 9.72
CA THR A 52 2.30 -1.09 9.50
C THR A 52 1.80 -1.92 8.32
N VAL A 53 2.67 -2.18 7.35
CA VAL A 53 2.36 -3.01 6.19
C VAL A 53 3.38 -4.13 6.11
N HIS A 54 2.90 -5.37 6.16
CA HIS A 54 3.70 -6.55 5.95
C HIS A 54 3.47 -7.08 4.54
N GLN A 55 4.55 -7.27 3.79
CA GLN A 55 4.48 -7.93 2.48
C GLN A 55 4.24 -9.43 2.66
N LYS A 56 3.96 -10.10 1.54
CA LYS A 56 3.85 -11.57 1.52
C LYS A 56 5.16 -12.18 2.04
N SER A 57 5.03 -13.23 2.82
CA SER A 57 6.13 -13.97 3.43
C SER A 57 5.90 -15.47 3.25
N PRO A 58 6.94 -16.31 3.47
CA PRO A 58 6.80 -17.76 3.61
C PRO A 58 5.64 -18.22 4.52
N SER A 59 5.34 -17.40 5.53
CA SER A 59 4.31 -17.63 6.54
C SER A 59 2.95 -16.99 6.24
N CYS A 60 2.82 -16.17 5.20
CA CYS A 60 1.55 -15.52 4.84
C CYS A 60 1.56 -15.10 3.37
N ASP A 61 0.64 -15.67 2.59
CA ASP A 61 0.46 -15.41 1.15
C ASP A 61 -0.21 -14.06 0.84
N LYS A 62 -0.66 -13.35 1.89
CA LYS A 62 -1.43 -12.10 1.80
C LYS A 62 -0.64 -10.93 2.35
N VAL A 63 -0.84 -9.77 1.73
CA VAL A 63 -0.35 -8.49 2.27
C VAL A 63 -1.21 -8.11 3.46
N THR A 64 -0.57 -7.84 4.60
CA THR A 64 -1.23 -7.47 5.85
C THR A 64 -1.10 -5.97 6.08
N VAL A 65 -2.23 -5.29 6.31
CA VAL A 65 -2.27 -3.86 6.62
C VAL A 65 -2.81 -3.68 8.02
N ILE A 66 -2.00 -3.12 8.90
CA ILE A 66 -2.35 -2.89 10.31
C ILE A 66 -2.30 -1.39 10.57
N VAL A 67 -3.34 -0.87 11.22
CA VAL A 67 -3.42 0.53 11.62
C VAL A 67 -3.77 0.65 13.10
N VAL A 68 -3.25 1.69 13.73
CA VAL A 68 -3.57 2.01 15.14
C VAL A 68 -4.44 3.25 15.18
N LEU A 69 -5.59 3.18 15.85
CA LEU A 69 -6.46 4.35 16.02
C LEU A 69 -5.88 5.28 17.09
N LYS A 70 -5.92 6.59 16.83
CA LYS A 70 -5.44 7.60 17.80
C LYS A 70 -6.38 7.76 19.00
N SER A 71 -7.67 7.46 18.85
CA SER A 71 -8.67 7.70 19.90
C SER A 71 -8.55 6.73 21.08
N ASN A 72 -8.20 5.48 20.83
CA ASN A 72 -8.22 4.41 21.83
C ASN A 72 -7.03 3.44 21.70
N ASN A 73 -6.04 3.77 20.87
CA ASN A 73 -4.88 2.93 20.56
C ASN A 73 -5.25 1.50 20.11
N ARG A 74 -6.47 1.28 19.62
CA ARG A 74 -6.87 -0.04 19.12
C ARG A 74 -6.11 -0.35 17.84
N VAL A 75 -5.58 -1.57 17.79
CA VAL A 75 -4.96 -2.15 16.60
C VAL A 75 -6.03 -2.77 15.74
N VAL A 76 -6.10 -2.38 14.46
CA VAL A 76 -7.11 -2.86 13.52
C VAL A 76 -6.43 -3.33 12.24
N CYS A 77 -6.78 -4.54 11.82
CA CYS A 77 -6.39 -5.10 10.55
C CYS A 77 -7.31 -4.62 9.43
N LEU A 78 -6.72 -4.08 8.37
CA LEU A 78 -7.43 -3.63 7.17
C LEU A 78 -7.27 -4.62 6.03
N SER A 79 -8.35 -4.81 5.29
CA SER A 79 -8.35 -5.66 4.11
C SER A 79 -7.52 -5.02 2.99
N PRO A 80 -6.54 -5.75 2.40
CA PRO A 80 -5.69 -5.21 1.34
C PRO A 80 -6.46 -4.93 0.05
N VAL A 81 -7.63 -5.55 -0.15
CA VAL A 81 -8.47 -5.36 -1.33
C VAL A 81 -9.43 -4.17 -1.22
N SER A 82 -9.64 -3.66 0.00
CA SER A 82 -10.57 -2.55 0.23
C SER A 82 -10.05 -1.23 -0.34
N PRO A 83 -10.91 -0.24 -0.64
CA PRO A 83 -10.46 1.06 -1.14
C PRO A 83 -9.46 1.75 -0.20
N MET A 84 -9.71 1.65 1.12
CA MET A 84 -8.83 2.21 2.15
C MET A 84 -7.50 1.46 2.22
N GLY A 85 -7.52 0.12 2.25
CA GLY A 85 -6.31 -0.71 2.25
C GLY A 85 -5.46 -0.46 1.00
N LYS A 86 -6.06 -0.50 -0.19
CA LYS A 86 -5.39 -0.18 -1.47
C LYS A 86 -4.77 1.20 -1.49
N GLN A 87 -5.42 2.20 -0.88
CA GLN A 87 -4.85 3.55 -0.79
C GLN A 87 -3.62 3.59 0.13
N LEU A 88 -3.70 2.97 1.31
CA LEU A 88 -2.60 2.93 2.27
C LEU A 88 -1.41 2.15 1.72
N ILE A 89 -1.64 0.98 1.11
CA ILE A 89 -0.60 0.16 0.48
C ILE A 89 0.13 0.95 -0.61
N ARG A 90 -0.60 1.63 -1.50
CA ARG A 90 0.02 2.44 -2.57
C ARG A 90 0.86 3.58 -2.04
N CYS A 91 0.38 4.26 -1.00
CA CYS A 91 1.15 5.32 -0.37
C CYS A 91 2.39 4.76 0.34
N TRP A 92 2.22 3.69 1.11
CA TRP A 92 3.30 3.00 1.82
C TRP A 92 4.39 2.56 0.86
N LYS A 93 4.06 1.89 -0.25
CA LYS A 93 5.04 1.46 -1.28
C LYS A 93 5.84 2.63 -1.82
N ARG A 94 5.18 3.78 -2.06
CA ARG A 94 5.86 5.00 -2.52
C ARG A 94 6.77 5.59 -1.45
N SER A 95 6.30 5.71 -0.20
CA SER A 95 7.09 6.29 0.89
C SER A 95 8.29 5.40 1.23
N HIS A 96 8.07 4.09 1.33
CA HIS A 96 9.10 3.10 1.60
C HIS A 96 10.22 3.13 0.55
N ASN A 97 9.87 3.12 -0.74
CA ASN A 97 10.85 3.18 -1.82
C ASN A 97 11.64 4.50 -1.86
N LEU A 98 11.10 5.58 -1.29
CA LEU A 98 11.74 6.90 -1.24
C LEU A 98 12.40 7.16 0.13
N GLY A 99 12.42 6.19 1.05
CA GLY A 99 12.94 6.36 2.41
C GLY A 99 12.21 7.43 3.23
N ARG A 100 10.92 7.68 2.92
CA ARG A 100 10.11 8.70 3.60
C ARG A 100 9.29 8.09 4.73
N ASP A 101 8.95 8.94 5.69
CA ASP A 101 8.06 8.57 6.78
C ASP A 101 6.67 8.12 6.26
N VAL A 102 6.29 6.93 6.69
CA VAL A 102 5.04 6.24 6.38
C VAL A 102 3.84 6.93 7.04
N THR A 103 4.02 7.63 8.16
CA THR A 103 2.93 8.33 8.87
C THR A 103 2.23 9.38 7.98
N LEU A 104 2.92 9.88 6.95
CA LEU A 104 2.36 10.79 5.94
C LEU A 104 1.20 10.15 5.17
N CYS A 105 1.16 8.83 5.05
CA CYS A 105 0.07 8.09 4.39
C CYS A 105 -1.24 8.09 5.18
N LEU A 106 -1.16 8.35 6.49
CA LEU A 106 -2.33 8.47 7.37
C LEU A 106 -2.95 9.86 7.32
N LYS A 107 -2.20 10.87 6.85
CA LYS A 107 -2.70 12.23 6.73
C LYS A 107 -3.77 12.26 5.64
N ARG A 108 -4.99 12.64 6.03
CA ARG A 108 -6.12 12.79 5.12
C ARG A 108 -5.68 13.72 3.99
N ARG A 109 -5.56 13.19 2.77
CA ARG A 109 -5.27 14.00 1.58
C ARG A 109 -6.44 14.96 1.42
N ARG A 110 -6.33 16.18 1.99
CA ARG A 110 -7.23 17.28 1.65
C ARG A 110 -7.23 17.32 0.14
N ARG A 111 -8.40 17.20 -0.49
CA ARG A 111 -8.55 17.26 -1.94
C ARG A 111 -7.85 18.54 -2.41
N ARG A 112 -6.59 18.43 -2.87
CA ARG A 112 -5.90 19.52 -3.55
C ARG A 112 -6.66 19.69 -4.86
N GLY A 113 -7.45 20.76 -4.94
CA GLY A 113 -8.12 21.19 -6.17
C GLY A 113 -9.51 20.58 -6.39
N GLY A 114 -10.51 21.11 -5.68
CA GLY A 114 -11.88 21.10 -6.16
C GLY A 114 -12.01 21.96 -7.43
N ARG A 115 -11.52 21.47 -8.57
CA ARG A 115 -11.79 22.07 -9.90
C ARG A 115 -13.21 21.78 -10.42
N GLY A 116 -13.98 20.95 -9.70
CA GLY A 116 -15.37 20.62 -10.04
C GLY A 116 -16.44 21.56 -9.45
N GLY A 117 -16.10 22.36 -8.43
CA GLY A 117 -17.10 23.20 -7.73
C GLY A 117 -17.32 24.59 -8.33
N GLN A 118 -16.34 25.13 -9.07
CA GLN A 118 -16.46 26.49 -9.63
C GLN A 118 -17.36 26.55 -10.87
N ARG A 119 -17.37 25.51 -11.73
CA ARG A 119 -18.22 25.49 -12.94
C ARG A 119 -19.72 25.51 -12.62
N GLN A 120 -20.15 24.88 -11.54
CA GLN A 120 -21.57 24.81 -11.17
C GLN A 120 -22.08 26.13 -10.56
N ARG A 121 -21.23 26.84 -9.80
CA ARG A 121 -21.58 28.14 -9.20
C ARG A 121 -21.74 29.25 -10.23
N GLN A 122 -20.99 29.18 -11.34
CA GLN A 122 -21.09 30.16 -12.43
C GLN A 122 -22.37 29.95 -13.27
N ARG A 123 -22.79 28.70 -13.49
CA ARG A 123 -24.02 28.38 -14.27
C ARG A 123 -25.29 28.87 -13.57
N ASN A 124 -25.41 28.68 -12.25
CA ASN A 124 -26.56 29.20 -11.48
C ASN A 124 -26.63 30.73 -11.48
N ARG A 125 -25.47 31.43 -11.44
CA ARG A 125 -25.45 32.90 -11.40
C ARG A 125 -25.91 33.52 -12.71
N THR A 126 -25.59 32.90 -13.84
CA THR A 126 -26.05 33.34 -15.17
C THR A 126 -27.54 33.04 -15.38
N GLN A 127 -28.05 31.94 -14.83
CA GLN A 127 -29.47 31.58 -14.92
C GLN A 127 -30.35 32.49 -14.07
N SER A 128 -29.93 32.82 -12.84
CA SER A 128 -30.63 33.81 -12.00
C SER A 128 -30.70 35.20 -12.64
N ARG A 129 -29.61 35.66 -13.29
CA ARG A 129 -29.61 36.96 -13.97
C ARG A 129 -30.56 37.00 -15.17
N LYS A 130 -30.69 35.90 -15.92
CA LYS A 130 -31.67 35.80 -17.03
C LYS A 130 -33.12 35.77 -16.55
N ALA A 131 -33.40 35.13 -15.42
CA ALA A 131 -34.74 35.10 -14.83
C ALA A 131 -35.19 36.46 -14.28
N SER A 132 -34.26 37.26 -13.75
CA SER A 132 -34.57 38.61 -13.28
C SER A 132 -34.81 39.61 -14.41
N SER A 133 -34.21 39.41 -15.59
CA SER A 133 -34.43 40.30 -16.75
C SER A 133 -35.73 40.03 -17.53
N SER A 134 -36.42 38.91 -17.27
CA SER A 134 -37.68 38.54 -17.93
C SER A 134 -38.93 38.91 -17.14
N ILE A 135 -38.79 39.49 -15.95
CA ILE A 135 -39.92 39.88 -15.06
C ILE A 135 -40.23 41.40 -15.14
N SER A 136 -39.53 42.14 -16.01
CA SER A 136 -39.70 43.60 -16.16
C SER A 136 -40.19 44.01 -17.56
N ARG A 137 -41.21 43.33 -18.09
CA ARG A 137 -42.04 43.81 -19.21
C ARG A 137 -43.50 43.48 -18.95
#